data_AF-A0A6I8MHM9-F1
#
_entry.id   AF-A0A6I8MHM9-F1
#
_cell.length_a   1.000
_cell.length_b   1.000
_cell.length_c   1.000
_cell.angle_alpha   90.00
_cell.angle_beta   90.00
_cell.angle_gamma   90.00
#
_symmetry.space_group_name_H-M   'P 1'
#
loop_
_entity.id
_entity.type
_entity.pdbx_description
1 polymer ?
#
loop_
_entity_poly.entity_id
_entity_poly.type
_entity_poly.pdbx_seq_one_letter_code
_entity_poly.pdbx_strand_id
1 'polypeptide(L)'
;MIKATYGVLARVFAIILIVVGTAAIFGGTYAHGFATEQLKQERITMPTQEGIDKLEDQASKEILQQWVGQDLTTGPQAKACADNYIWQHMMASSGGKTFQEFGTVITQAKRMENRPMGLQHFKRGTIASFEVLPSAAFF
;
A
#
# COMPACT_ATOMS: atom_id res chain seq x y z
N MET A 1 28.01 -50.30 -18.49
CA MET A 1 28.62 -48.95 -18.46
C MET A 1 27.61 -47.80 -18.36
N ILE A 2 26.43 -47.92 -18.98
CA ILE A 2 25.28 -47.00 -18.90
C ILE A 2 24.94 -46.48 -17.48
N LYS A 3 24.85 -47.35 -16.47
CA LYS A 3 24.50 -46.94 -15.08
C LYS A 3 25.51 -45.97 -14.44
N ALA A 4 26.80 -46.08 -14.78
CA ALA A 4 27.84 -45.22 -14.22
C ALA A 4 27.76 -43.80 -14.78
N THR A 5 27.42 -43.66 -16.07
CA THR A 5 27.24 -42.36 -16.73
C THR A 5 26.06 -41.57 -16.15
N TYR A 6 24.93 -42.23 -15.88
CA TYR A 6 23.78 -41.56 -15.22
C TYR A 6 24.08 -41.17 -13.77
N GLY A 7 24.86 -41.97 -13.04
CA GLY A 7 25.28 -41.62 -11.67
C GLY A 7 26.17 -40.38 -11.63
N VAL A 8 27.05 -40.20 -12.63
CA VAL A 8 27.86 -38.99 -12.77
C VAL A 8 27.00 -37.79 -13.16
N LEU A 9 26.10 -37.94 -14.14
CA LEU A 9 25.17 -36.87 -14.53
C LEU A 9 24.31 -36.39 -13.35
N ALA A 10 23.76 -37.34 -12.58
CA ALA A 10 22.92 -37.03 -11.43
C ALA A 10 23.67 -36.25 -10.34
N ARG A 11 24.95 -36.55 -10.09
CA ARG A 11 25.79 -35.80 -9.14
C ARG A 11 26.05 -34.37 -9.61
N VAL A 12 26.33 -34.18 -10.90
CA VAL A 12 26.53 -32.85 -11.48
C VAL A 12 25.25 -32.02 -11.35
N PHE A 13 24.10 -32.59 -11.70
CA PHE A 13 22.81 -31.92 -11.53
C PHE A 13 22.48 -31.62 -10.06
N ALA A 14 22.80 -32.52 -9.14
CA ALA A 14 22.59 -32.28 -7.71
C ALA A 14 23.41 -31.09 -7.21
N ILE A 15 24.68 -30.97 -7.62
CA ILE A 15 25.53 -29.83 -7.25
C ILE A 15 24.96 -28.52 -7.82
N ILE A 16 24.53 -28.53 -9.09
CA ILE A 16 23.93 -27.35 -9.72
C ILE A 16 22.66 -26.93 -8.99
N LEU A 17 21.77 -27.87 -8.65
CA LEU A 17 20.55 -27.57 -7.90
C LEU A 17 20.84 -27.01 -6.50
N ILE A 18 21.89 -27.48 -5.83
CA ILE A 18 22.31 -26.92 -4.55
C ILE A 18 22.79 -25.47 -4.73
N VAL A 19 23.61 -25.19 -5.75
CA VAL A 19 24.10 -23.83 -6.02
C VAL A 19 22.93 -22.90 -6.35
N VAL A 20 22.02 -23.32 -7.23
CA VAL A 20 20.82 -22.54 -7.59
C VAL A 20 19.89 -22.36 -6.39
N GLY A 21 19.68 -23.40 -5.58
CA GLY A 21 18.86 -23.33 -4.37
C GLY A 21 19.43 -22.35 -3.35
N THR A 22 20.74 -22.40 -3.12
CA THR A 22 21.42 -21.44 -2.23
C THR A 22 21.32 -20.03 -2.78
N ALA A 23 21.56 -19.82 -4.07
CA ALA A 23 21.43 -18.51 -4.72
C ALA A 23 19.99 -17.96 -4.67
N ALA A 24 18.97 -18.81 -4.80
CA ALA A 24 17.57 -18.43 -4.66
C ALA A 24 17.22 -17.99 -3.24
N ILE A 25 17.78 -18.66 -2.21
CA ILE A 25 17.63 -18.24 -0.80
C ILE A 25 18.26 -16.87 -0.60
N PHE A 26 19.49 -16.64 -1.09
CA PHE A 26 20.14 -15.33 -1.00
C PHE A 26 19.39 -14.25 -1.77
N GLY A 27 18.89 -14.54 -2.97
CA GLY A 27 18.05 -13.62 -3.75
C GLY A 27 16.75 -13.25 -3.03
N GLY A 28 16.10 -14.23 -2.38
CA GLY A 28 14.92 -14.00 -1.54
C GLY A 28 15.21 -13.07 -0.36
N THR A 29 16.38 -13.22 0.28
CA THR A 29 16.81 -12.31 1.35
C THR A 29 17.15 -10.90 0.84
N TYR A 30 17.65 -10.77 -0.40
CA TYR A 30 17.96 -9.48 -1.02
C TYR A 30 16.69 -8.67 -1.34
N ALA A 31 15.61 -9.34 -1.75
CA ALA A 31 14.29 -8.71 -1.95
C ALA A 31 13.73 -8.13 -0.63
N HIS A 32 14.01 -8.75 0.51
CA HIS A 32 13.66 -8.20 1.83
C HIS A 32 14.51 -6.97 2.22
N GLY A 33 15.78 -6.92 1.81
CA GLY A 33 16.66 -5.76 2.05
C GLY A 33 16.28 -4.53 1.23
N PHE A 34 15.88 -4.70 -0.03
CA PHE A 34 15.62 -3.56 -0.93
C PHE A 34 14.38 -2.73 -0.56
N ALA A 35 13.31 -3.38 -0.05
CA ALA A 35 12.13 -2.66 0.45
C ALA A 35 12.42 -1.96 1.78
N THR A 36 13.18 -2.62 2.66
CA THR A 36 13.63 -2.07 3.95
C THR A 36 14.48 -0.82 3.78
N GLU A 37 15.43 -0.84 2.83
CA GLU A 37 16.34 0.29 2.59
C GLU A 37 15.59 1.51 2.04
N GLN A 38 14.67 1.31 1.10
CA GLN A 38 13.84 2.40 0.55
C GLN A 38 12.92 3.02 1.62
N LEU A 39 12.30 2.20 2.47
CA LEU A 39 11.44 2.71 3.54
C LEU A 39 12.23 3.46 4.64
N LYS A 40 13.44 2.98 4.96
CA LYS A 40 14.37 3.69 5.85
C LYS A 40 14.83 5.03 5.28
N GLN A 41 15.10 5.08 3.98
CA GLN A 41 15.57 6.28 3.30
C GLN A 41 14.51 7.38 3.24
N GLU A 42 13.24 7.00 3.12
CA GLU A 42 12.08 7.91 3.15
C GLU A 42 11.58 8.25 4.57
N ARG A 43 12.23 7.74 5.63
CA ARG A 43 11.87 8.04 7.04
C ARG A 43 10.37 7.89 7.33
N ILE A 44 9.72 6.88 6.72
CA ILE A 44 8.29 6.67 6.91
C ILE A 44 8.08 6.03 8.29
N THR A 45 7.39 6.73 9.18
CA THR A 45 6.97 6.19 10.47
C THR A 45 5.58 5.57 10.37
N MET A 46 5.35 4.50 11.13
CA MET A 46 4.02 3.90 11.26
C MET A 46 3.04 4.91 11.89
N PRO A 47 1.73 4.85 11.58
CA PRO A 47 0.77 5.82 12.09
C PRO A 47 0.75 5.86 13.61
N THR A 48 0.54 7.06 14.15
CA THR A 48 0.37 7.28 15.59
C THR A 48 -0.95 6.68 16.08
N GLN A 49 -1.09 6.50 17.40
CA GLN A 49 -2.30 5.98 18.01
C GLN A 49 -3.54 6.79 17.58
N GLU A 50 -3.43 8.12 17.50
CA GLU A 50 -4.50 9.01 17.04
C GLU A 50 -4.90 8.77 15.59
N GLY A 51 -3.94 8.39 14.72
CA GLY A 51 -4.22 8.02 13.34
C GLY A 51 -4.93 6.68 13.24
N ILE A 52 -4.58 5.73 14.10
CA ILE A 52 -5.20 4.40 14.17
C ILE A 52 -6.62 4.48 14.73
N ASP A 53 -6.85 5.30 15.76
CA ASP A 53 -8.16 5.44 16.39
C ASP A 53 -9.22 6.00 15.43
N LYS A 54 -8.80 6.78 14.42
CA LYS A 54 -9.64 7.35 13.36
C LYS A 54 -10.07 6.34 12.28
N LEU A 55 -9.49 5.14 12.24
CA LEU A 55 -9.96 4.11 11.31
C LEU A 55 -11.36 3.62 11.69
N GLU A 56 -12.16 3.23 10.71
CA GLU A 56 -13.50 2.65 10.97
C GLU A 56 -13.43 1.16 11.27
N ASP A 57 -12.47 0.44 10.68
CA ASP A 57 -12.31 -1.01 10.85
C ASP A 57 -11.50 -1.36 12.10
N GLN A 58 -12.09 -2.17 12.99
CA GLN A 58 -11.50 -2.54 14.27
C GLN A 58 -10.40 -3.60 14.12
N ALA A 59 -10.50 -4.51 13.13
CA ALA A 59 -9.48 -5.52 12.88
C ALA A 59 -8.16 -4.89 12.42
N SER A 60 -8.25 -3.90 11.53
CA SER A 60 -7.13 -3.07 11.10
C SER A 60 -6.43 -2.36 12.28
N LYS A 61 -7.20 -1.91 13.29
CA LYS A 61 -6.63 -1.28 14.49
C LYS A 61 -5.80 -2.23 15.33
N GLU A 62 -6.31 -3.43 15.61
CA GLU A 62 -5.59 -4.43 16.41
C GLU A 62 -4.28 -4.86 15.74
N ILE A 63 -4.28 -5.00 14.41
CA ILE A 63 -3.06 -5.37 13.65
C ILE A 63 -2.02 -4.25 13.71
N LEU A 64 -2.45 -2.98 13.65
CA LEU A 64 -1.56 -1.82 13.67
C LEU A 64 -1.09 -1.45 15.09
N GLN A 65 -1.86 -1.79 16.14
CA GLN A 65 -1.54 -1.48 17.54
C GLN A 65 -0.15 -1.97 17.97
N GLN A 66 0.26 -3.15 17.51
CA GLN A 66 1.56 -3.73 17.88
C GLN A 66 2.76 -2.98 17.26
N TRP A 67 2.52 -2.11 16.26
CA TRP A 67 3.55 -1.39 15.52
C TRP A 67 3.40 0.14 15.60
N VAL A 68 2.55 0.67 16.49
CA VAL A 68 2.27 2.11 16.63
C VAL A 68 3.54 2.91 16.85
N GLY A 69 3.75 3.95 16.04
CA GLY A 69 4.86 4.90 16.20
C GLY A 69 6.26 4.30 16.00
N GLN A 70 6.36 3.06 15.52
CA GLN A 70 7.66 2.47 15.17
C GLN A 70 8.12 2.93 13.78
N ASP A 71 9.43 2.90 13.55
CA ASP A 71 9.97 3.13 12.22
C ASP A 71 9.60 1.97 11.29
N LEU A 72 9.07 2.30 10.12
CA LEU A 72 8.55 1.35 9.14
C LEU A 72 9.74 0.78 8.34
N THR A 73 10.46 -0.16 8.95
CA THR A 73 11.78 -0.61 8.47
C THR A 73 11.80 -2.06 8.02
N THR A 74 10.67 -2.77 8.08
CA THR A 74 10.59 -4.17 7.68
C THR A 74 9.42 -4.42 6.73
N GLY A 75 9.54 -5.41 5.87
CA GLY A 75 8.47 -5.81 4.95
C GLY A 75 7.13 -6.14 5.64
N PRO A 76 7.10 -6.87 6.78
CA PRO A 76 5.87 -7.12 7.53
C PRO A 76 5.22 -5.84 8.06
N GLN A 77 5.99 -4.88 8.59
CA GLN A 77 5.48 -3.56 9.00
C GLN A 77 4.89 -2.80 7.81
N ALA A 78 5.59 -2.80 6.68
CA ALA A 78 5.15 -2.13 5.46
C ALA A 78 3.84 -2.72 4.93
N LYS A 79 3.74 -4.04 4.91
CA LYS A 79 2.52 -4.74 4.52
C LYS A 79 1.37 -4.41 5.46
N ALA A 80 1.60 -4.45 6.78
CA ALA A 80 0.57 -4.12 7.75
C ALA A 80 0.07 -2.67 7.58
N CYS A 81 0.98 -1.71 7.38
CA CYS A 81 0.61 -0.32 7.11
C CYS A 81 -0.15 -0.16 5.79
N ALA A 82 0.30 -0.79 4.70
CA ALA A 82 -0.33 -0.69 3.40
C ALA A 82 -1.75 -1.29 3.38
N ASP A 83 -1.89 -2.52 3.88
CA ASP A 83 -3.13 -3.28 3.83
C ASP A 83 -4.20 -2.73 4.79
N ASN A 84 -3.79 -2.12 5.91
CA ASN A 84 -4.73 -1.71 6.96
C ASN A 84 -4.86 -0.19 7.08
N TYR A 85 -3.77 0.58 6.98
CA TYR A 85 -3.83 2.04 7.14
C TYR A 85 -4.09 2.75 5.82
N ILE A 86 -3.28 2.46 4.80
CA ILE A 86 -3.36 3.12 3.48
C ILE A 86 -4.64 2.69 2.76
N TRP A 87 -4.96 1.40 2.78
CA TRP A 87 -6.18 0.88 2.15
C TRP A 87 -7.45 1.55 2.69
N GLN A 88 -7.57 1.67 4.01
CA GLN A 88 -8.72 2.31 4.66
C GLN A 88 -8.86 3.77 4.25
N HIS A 89 -7.76 4.53 4.22
CA HIS A 89 -7.77 5.92 3.75
C HIS A 89 -8.10 6.02 2.26
N MET A 90 -7.62 5.07 1.44
CA MET A 90 -7.93 5.01 0.02
C MET A 90 -9.42 4.73 -0.21
N MET A 91 -10.00 3.75 0.48
CA MET A 91 -11.44 3.46 0.39
C MET A 91 -12.29 4.61 0.93
N ALA A 92 -11.91 5.23 2.04
CA ALA A 92 -12.60 6.40 2.56
C ALA A 92 -12.56 7.57 1.56
N SER A 93 -11.40 7.83 0.94
CA SER A 93 -11.23 8.90 -0.05
C SER A 93 -11.93 8.61 -1.38
N SER A 94 -12.02 7.33 -1.78
CA SER A 94 -12.68 6.92 -3.02
C SER A 94 -14.19 6.72 -2.89
N GLY A 95 -14.75 6.90 -1.67
CA GLY A 95 -16.14 6.58 -1.38
C GLY A 95 -16.45 5.09 -1.54
N GLY A 96 -15.47 4.24 -1.27
CA GLY A 96 -15.55 2.79 -1.36
C GLY A 96 -15.35 2.21 -2.77
N LYS A 97 -14.99 3.03 -3.76
CA LYS A 97 -14.78 2.58 -5.14
C LYS A 97 -13.36 2.11 -5.38
N THR A 98 -13.22 1.04 -6.14
CA THR A 98 -11.92 0.56 -6.61
C THR A 98 -11.35 1.47 -7.69
N PHE A 99 -10.03 1.37 -7.95
CA PHE A 99 -9.37 2.17 -8.98
C PHE A 99 -10.02 2.02 -10.37
N GLN A 100 -10.45 0.80 -10.73
CA GLN A 100 -11.12 0.54 -12.00
C GLN A 100 -12.49 1.22 -12.09
N GLU A 101 -13.22 1.30 -10.99
CA GLU A 101 -14.51 1.98 -10.92
C GLU A 101 -14.34 3.51 -10.92
N PHE A 102 -13.24 4.02 -10.36
CA PHE A 102 -12.96 5.45 -10.29
C PHE A 102 -12.79 6.09 -11.67
N GLY A 103 -12.24 5.35 -12.64
CA GLY A 103 -12.14 5.82 -14.03
C GLY A 103 -13.50 6.12 -14.68
N THR A 104 -14.53 5.34 -14.34
CA THR A 104 -15.90 5.61 -14.81
C THR A 104 -16.50 6.85 -14.15
N VAL A 105 -16.20 7.10 -12.87
CA VAL A 105 -16.63 8.31 -12.14
C VAL A 105 -16.03 9.56 -12.77
N ILE A 106 -14.73 9.57 -13.07
CA ILE A 106 -14.07 10.72 -13.71
C ILE A 106 -14.65 10.97 -15.11
N THR A 107 -14.87 9.91 -15.89
CA THR A 107 -15.45 10.03 -17.24
C THR A 107 -16.88 10.56 -17.17
N GLN A 108 -17.67 10.12 -16.18
CA GLN A 108 -19.03 10.57 -15.96
C GLN A 108 -19.08 12.03 -15.48
N ALA A 109 -18.17 12.43 -14.58
CA ALA A 109 -18.01 13.81 -14.13
C ALA A 109 -17.65 14.73 -15.30
N LYS A 110 -16.68 14.35 -16.13
CA LYS A 110 -16.27 15.12 -17.33
C LYS A 110 -17.39 15.25 -18.36
N ARG A 111 -18.24 14.22 -18.50
CA ARG A 111 -19.43 14.26 -19.36
C ARG A 111 -20.52 15.18 -18.79
N MET A 112 -20.60 15.35 -17.47
CA MET A 112 -21.55 16.24 -16.80
C MET A 112 -21.09 17.70 -16.88
N GLU A 113 -19.78 17.95 -16.82
CA GLU A 113 -19.15 19.26 -17.05
C GLU A 113 -19.41 19.79 -18.47
N ASN A 114 -19.35 18.91 -19.48
CA ASN A 114 -19.42 19.32 -20.89
C ASN A 114 -20.85 19.38 -21.49
N ARG A 115 -21.91 19.37 -20.66
CA ARG A 115 -23.29 19.55 -21.16
C ARG A 115 -23.62 21.05 -21.25
N PRO A 116 -24.29 21.52 -22.33
CA PRO A 116 -24.78 22.89 -22.38
C PRO A 116 -25.73 23.10 -21.20
N MET A 117 -25.39 24.07 -20.36
CA MET A 117 -26.02 24.40 -19.07
C MET A 117 -27.49 24.84 -19.24
N GLY A 118 -28.38 23.88 -19.47
CA GLY A 118 -29.81 24.03 -19.35
C GLY A 118 -30.27 23.64 -17.94
N LEU A 119 -30.42 24.64 -17.07
CA LEU A 119 -31.28 24.64 -15.88
C LEU A 119 -31.30 23.34 -15.04
N GLN A 120 -30.20 23.06 -14.35
CA GLN A 120 -30.26 22.25 -13.13
C GLN A 120 -29.80 23.14 -11.97
N HIS A 121 -30.80 23.60 -11.21
CA HIS A 121 -30.64 24.19 -9.89
C HIS A 121 -29.70 23.31 -9.06
N PHE A 122 -28.42 23.68 -8.99
CA PHE A 122 -27.55 23.28 -7.90
C PHE A 122 -28.15 23.91 -6.65
N LYS A 123 -28.94 23.16 -5.90
CA LYS A 123 -29.41 23.56 -4.57
C LYS A 123 -28.17 23.63 -3.67
N ARG A 124 -27.53 24.80 -3.69
CA ARG A 124 -26.40 25.22 -2.87
C ARG A 124 -26.89 25.25 -1.42
N GLY A 125 -26.92 24.09 -0.77
CA GLY A 125 -27.45 23.96 0.58
C GLY A 125 -27.13 22.57 1.12
N THR A 126 -26.22 22.54 2.10
CA THR A 126 -25.83 21.36 2.90
C THR A 126 -24.68 20.51 2.35
N ILE A 127 -23.51 21.14 2.17
CA ILE A 127 -22.23 20.49 2.49
C ILE A 127 -21.44 21.52 3.29
N ALA A 128 -21.10 21.12 4.52
CA ALA A 128 -20.71 21.99 5.61
C ALA A 128 -19.46 22.84 5.29
N SER A 129 -19.44 24.02 5.92
CA SER A 129 -18.37 25.00 5.94
C SER A 129 -16.99 24.37 6.08
N PHE A 130 -16.22 24.37 4.99
CA PHE A 130 -14.77 24.40 5.08
C PHE A 130 -14.40 25.86 5.37
N GLU A 131 -14.43 26.22 6.65
CA GLU A 131 -13.91 27.49 7.13
C GLU A 131 -12.39 27.41 6.98
N VAL A 132 -11.89 27.99 5.88
CA VAL A 132 -10.47 28.25 5.67
C VAL A 132 -10.06 29.25 6.74
N LEU A 133 -9.56 28.75 7.87
CA LEU A 133 -8.92 29.62 8.85
C LEU A 133 -7.71 30.28 8.17
N PRO A 134 -7.57 31.61 8.26
CA PRO A 134 -6.46 32.32 7.64
C PRO A 134 -5.13 31.88 8.25
N SER A 135 -4.17 31.63 7.36
CA SER A 135 -2.77 31.33 7.63
C SER A 135 -2.08 32.46 8.42
N ALA A 136 -2.28 32.53 9.73
CA ALA A 136 -1.57 33.45 10.62
C ALA A 136 -1.52 32.94 12.07
N ALA A 137 -1.01 31.73 12.31
CA ALA A 137 -0.59 31.27 13.64
C ALA A 137 0.29 30.01 13.52
N PHE A 138 1.52 30.16 13.02
CA PHE A 138 2.60 29.21 13.28
C PHE A 138 3.72 29.98 14.00
N PHE A 139 3.73 29.87 15.32
CA PHE A 139 4.87 30.06 16.22
C PHE A 139 4.80 28.96 17.28
#